data_AF-A0A661RWC0-F1
#
_entry.id   AF-A0A661RWC0-F1
#
_cell.length_a   1.000
_cell.length_b   1.000
_cell.length_c   1.000
_cell.angle_alpha   90.00
_cell.angle_beta   90.00
_cell.angle_gamma   90.00
#
_symmetry.space_group_name_H-M   'P 1'
#
loop_
_entity.id
_entity.type
_entity.pdbx_description
1 polymer ?
#
loop_
_entity_poly.entity_id
_entity_poly.type
_entity_poly.pdbx_seq_one_letter_code
_entity_poly.pdbx_strand_id
1 'polypeptide(L)'
;IPQPRMPKLPIKYNIETSIEMSASRKMTLKHPEMPMLNVDRRRTMFQQVELGYDEESVRREAGRCLRCDICRRCGKCVEICRDKMGIDALKFGYMDFDNPSETDFRATSEKCITCGACAANCENHAIVIEEEDGQRMLKLCGTILNKQDIQYCEECNAILPSIEYLQFIAQKTGKLTKVTENRLLCNACQRKLSAKINVETRPVT
;
A
#
# COMPACT_ATOMS: atom_id res chain seq x y z
N ILE A 1 -1.40 -49.77 -4.24
CA ILE A 1 -1.67 -48.50 -4.96
C ILE A 1 -0.32 -47.98 -5.48
N PRO A 2 -0.13 -47.77 -6.78
CA PRO A 2 1.12 -47.21 -7.30
C PRO A 2 1.31 -45.80 -6.75
N GLN A 3 2.49 -45.50 -6.20
CA GLN A 3 2.76 -44.15 -5.69
C GLN A 3 2.73 -43.14 -6.85
N PRO A 4 2.02 -42.01 -6.69
CA PRO A 4 2.07 -40.94 -7.69
C PRO A 4 3.50 -40.44 -7.80
N ARG A 5 4.03 -40.38 -9.04
CA ARG A 5 5.35 -39.81 -9.32
C ARG A 5 5.28 -38.31 -9.10
N MET A 6 5.70 -37.84 -7.93
CA MET A 6 5.81 -36.42 -7.66
C MET A 6 6.96 -35.81 -8.47
N PRO A 7 6.80 -34.58 -8.98
CA PRO A 7 7.89 -33.88 -9.65
C PRO A 7 9.06 -33.65 -8.67
N LYS A 8 10.29 -33.66 -9.18
CA LYS A 8 11.51 -33.45 -8.37
C LYS A 8 11.54 -32.08 -7.69
N LEU A 9 10.84 -31.10 -8.26
CA LEU A 9 10.75 -29.74 -7.77
C LEU A 9 9.28 -29.35 -7.59
N PRO A 10 8.94 -28.56 -6.57
CA PRO A 10 7.60 -27.98 -6.43
C PRO A 10 7.25 -27.16 -7.68
N ILE A 11 6.12 -27.47 -8.29
CA ILE A 11 5.57 -26.70 -9.41
C ILE A 11 4.43 -25.86 -8.85
N LYS A 12 4.39 -24.57 -9.19
CA LYS A 12 3.30 -23.68 -8.80
C LYS A 12 1.99 -24.20 -9.42
N TYR A 13 1.02 -24.54 -8.58
CA TYR A 13 -0.25 -25.12 -9.03
C TYR A 13 -1.17 -24.09 -9.71
N ASN A 14 -1.41 -22.94 -9.06
CA ASN A 14 -2.18 -21.83 -9.62
C ASN A 14 -1.62 -20.47 -9.17
N ILE A 15 -1.99 -19.40 -9.87
CA ILE A 15 -1.76 -18.02 -9.47
C ILE A 15 -3.10 -17.38 -9.12
N GLU A 16 -3.30 -17.12 -7.83
CA GLU A 16 -4.48 -16.40 -7.35
C GLU A 16 -4.20 -14.92 -7.16
N THR A 17 -5.18 -14.08 -7.53
CA THR A 17 -5.10 -12.62 -7.33
C THR A 17 -5.15 -12.26 -5.85
N SER A 18 -4.65 -11.08 -5.50
CA SER A 18 -4.73 -10.60 -4.12
C SER A 18 -6.13 -10.17 -3.75
N ILE A 19 -6.62 -10.63 -2.59
CA ILE A 19 -7.88 -10.17 -2.02
C ILE A 19 -7.69 -8.73 -1.54
N GLU A 20 -8.50 -7.82 -2.06
CA GLU A 20 -8.47 -6.44 -1.64
C GLU A 20 -9.14 -6.24 -0.27
N MET A 21 -8.47 -5.50 0.62
CA MET A 21 -9.05 -5.10 1.92
C MET A 21 -8.33 -3.88 2.49
N SER A 22 -8.97 -3.18 3.44
CA SER A 22 -8.34 -2.07 4.14
C SER A 22 -7.27 -2.53 5.14
N ALA A 23 -6.30 -1.65 5.39
CA ALA A 23 -5.31 -1.83 6.45
C ALA A 23 -5.95 -2.14 7.81
N SER A 24 -7.00 -1.41 8.21
CA SER A 24 -7.70 -1.64 9.47
C SER A 24 -8.32 -3.04 9.56
N ARG A 25 -8.96 -3.51 8.47
CA ARG A 25 -9.50 -4.87 8.42
C ARG A 25 -8.37 -5.89 8.53
N LYS A 26 -7.28 -5.71 7.78
CA LYS A 26 -6.11 -6.61 7.81
C LYS A 26 -5.52 -6.76 9.21
N MET A 27 -5.37 -5.65 9.93
CA MET A 27 -4.79 -5.63 11.28
C MET A 27 -5.75 -6.16 12.36
N THR A 28 -7.05 -6.17 12.11
CA THR A 28 -8.07 -6.62 13.07
C THR A 28 -8.41 -8.11 12.93
N LEU A 29 -8.14 -8.72 11.77
CA LEU A 29 -8.46 -10.13 11.54
C LEU A 29 -7.72 -11.05 12.52
N LYS A 30 -8.51 -11.83 13.26
CA LYS A 30 -8.02 -12.86 14.18
C LYS A 30 -8.18 -14.24 13.57
N HIS A 31 -7.34 -15.17 14.02
CA HIS A 31 -7.50 -16.58 13.70
C HIS A 31 -8.90 -17.04 14.15
N PRO A 32 -9.73 -17.62 13.26
CA PRO A 32 -11.00 -18.20 13.66
C PRO A 32 -10.77 -19.44 14.52
N GLU A 33 -11.65 -19.67 15.49
CA GLU A 33 -11.57 -20.89 16.30
C GLU A 33 -12.08 -22.09 15.51
N MET A 34 -11.35 -23.21 15.54
CA MET A 34 -11.75 -24.45 14.87
C MET A 34 -12.99 -25.04 15.56
N PRO A 35 -14.12 -25.19 14.84
CA PRO A 35 -15.28 -25.88 15.38
C PRO A 35 -14.94 -27.34 15.70
N MET A 36 -15.45 -27.79 16.83
CA MET A 36 -14.89 -28.92 17.54
C MET A 36 -16.01 -29.80 18.08
N LEU A 37 -15.94 -31.12 17.87
CA LEU A 37 -16.94 -32.07 18.40
C LEU A 37 -17.00 -31.99 19.93
N ASN A 38 -18.14 -32.25 20.59
CA ASN A 38 -18.18 -32.25 22.05
C ASN A 38 -17.25 -33.34 22.65
N VAL A 39 -16.52 -33.01 23.72
CA VAL A 39 -15.55 -33.90 24.42
C VAL A 39 -16.15 -35.25 24.81
N ASP A 40 -17.39 -35.30 25.27
CA ASP A 40 -18.05 -36.55 25.70
C ASP A 40 -18.21 -37.53 24.53
N ARG A 41 -18.48 -37.00 23.33
CA ARG A 41 -18.53 -37.81 22.10
C ARG A 41 -17.15 -38.20 21.61
N ARG A 42 -16.15 -37.32 21.72
CA ARG A 42 -14.76 -37.63 21.32
C ARG A 42 -14.16 -38.80 22.10
N ARG A 43 -14.54 -38.95 23.36
CA ARG A 43 -14.04 -40.03 24.25
C ARG A 43 -14.61 -41.40 23.91
N THR A 44 -15.78 -41.44 23.30
CA THR A 44 -16.59 -42.67 23.16
C THR A 44 -16.76 -43.11 21.71
N MET A 45 -16.51 -42.23 20.75
CA MET A 45 -16.72 -42.49 19.32
C MET A 45 -15.47 -42.17 18.50
N PHE A 46 -15.32 -42.82 17.34
CA PHE A 46 -14.26 -42.56 16.35
C PHE A 46 -14.73 -41.59 15.25
N GLN A 47 -15.56 -40.62 15.60
CA GLN A 47 -16.01 -39.58 14.66
C GLN A 47 -14.95 -38.50 14.49
N GLN A 48 -15.01 -37.76 13.37
CA GLN A 48 -14.13 -36.62 13.11
C GLN A 48 -14.27 -35.56 14.22
N VAL A 49 -13.13 -35.14 14.78
CA VAL A 49 -13.07 -34.23 15.93
C VAL A 49 -13.09 -32.77 15.51
N GLU A 50 -12.22 -32.39 14.58
CA GLU A 50 -12.18 -31.04 13.99
C GLU A 50 -13.20 -30.99 12.87
N LEU A 51 -14.27 -30.21 13.06
CA LEU A 51 -15.42 -30.19 12.16
C LEU A 51 -15.15 -29.35 10.90
N GLY A 52 -13.99 -28.69 10.83
CA GLY A 52 -13.62 -27.79 9.74
C GLY A 52 -14.25 -26.41 9.87
N TYR A 53 -13.74 -25.47 9.09
CA TYR A 53 -14.29 -24.12 9.02
C TYR A 53 -15.50 -24.05 8.09
N ASP A 54 -16.46 -23.22 8.47
CA ASP A 54 -17.48 -22.72 7.54
C ASP A 54 -16.86 -21.72 6.53
N GLU A 55 -17.58 -21.44 5.45
CA GLU A 55 -17.09 -20.60 4.35
C GLU A 55 -16.67 -19.19 4.81
N GLU A 56 -17.38 -18.59 5.78
CA GLU A 56 -17.04 -17.26 6.29
C GLU A 56 -15.73 -17.30 7.08
N SER A 57 -15.56 -18.30 7.96
CA SER A 57 -14.32 -18.50 8.72
C SER A 57 -13.13 -18.79 7.82
N VAL A 58 -13.30 -19.58 6.76
CA VAL A 58 -12.24 -19.80 5.75
C VAL A 58 -11.83 -18.48 5.11
N ARG A 59 -12.78 -17.65 4.67
CA ARG A 59 -12.48 -16.34 4.08
C ARG A 59 -11.76 -15.41 5.06
N ARG A 60 -12.15 -15.40 6.34
CA ARG A 60 -11.48 -14.61 7.37
C ARG A 60 -10.04 -15.06 7.60
N GLU A 61 -9.80 -16.37 7.71
CA GLU A 61 -8.45 -16.93 7.86
C GLU A 61 -7.59 -16.65 6.62
N ALA A 62 -8.11 -16.90 5.42
CA ALA A 62 -7.40 -16.58 4.16
C ALA A 62 -7.03 -15.10 4.07
N GLY A 63 -7.92 -14.22 4.56
CA GLY A 63 -7.69 -12.79 4.62
C GLY A 63 -6.50 -12.35 5.49
N ARG A 64 -6.03 -13.19 6.42
CA ARG A 64 -4.84 -12.90 7.24
C ARG A 64 -3.53 -13.04 6.48
N CYS A 65 -3.50 -13.80 5.38
CA CYS A 65 -2.28 -14.09 4.62
C CYS A 65 -1.61 -12.82 4.07
N LEU A 66 -0.31 -12.63 4.34
CA LEU A 66 0.48 -11.49 3.84
C LEU A 66 1.00 -11.65 2.41
N ARG A 67 0.61 -12.72 1.69
CA ARG A 67 1.03 -13.02 0.31
C ARG A 67 2.55 -13.04 0.11
N CYS A 68 3.24 -13.84 0.94
CA CYS A 68 4.68 -14.08 0.81
C CYS A 68 5.08 -14.78 -0.51
N ASP A 69 4.11 -15.32 -1.25
CA ASP A 69 4.27 -15.79 -2.62
C ASP A 69 4.54 -14.66 -3.63
N ILE A 70 4.16 -13.41 -3.29
CA ILE A 70 4.45 -12.20 -4.07
C ILE A 70 5.56 -11.40 -3.40
N CYS A 71 5.39 -11.06 -2.12
CA CYS A 71 6.35 -10.25 -1.37
C CYS A 71 7.48 -11.11 -0.82
N ARG A 72 8.69 -10.97 -1.39
CA ARG A 72 9.91 -11.64 -0.88
C ARG A 72 10.50 -11.04 0.41
N ARG A 73 9.82 -10.05 1.01
CA ARG A 73 10.22 -9.42 2.28
C ARG A 73 11.67 -8.89 2.28
N CYS A 74 12.06 -8.18 1.22
CA CYS A 74 13.41 -7.63 1.10
C CYS A 74 13.63 -6.28 1.83
N GLY A 75 12.59 -5.66 2.41
CA GLY A 75 12.71 -4.43 3.19
C GLY A 75 12.97 -3.13 2.40
N LYS A 76 13.35 -3.21 1.13
CA LYS A 76 13.70 -2.05 0.27
C LYS A 76 12.62 -0.96 0.22
N CYS A 77 11.34 -1.33 0.28
CA CYS A 77 10.24 -0.34 0.33
C CYS A 77 10.27 0.49 1.63
N VAL A 78 10.56 -0.13 2.76
CA VAL A 78 10.69 0.52 4.08
C VAL A 78 11.95 1.40 4.10
N GLU A 79 13.09 0.85 3.67
CA GLU A 79 14.37 1.57 3.58
C GLU A 79 14.23 2.85 2.74
N ILE A 80 13.60 2.77 1.57
CA ILE A 80 13.44 3.95 0.70
C ILE A 80 12.49 4.97 1.32
N CYS A 81 11.42 4.53 1.96
CA CYS A 81 10.46 5.43 2.60
C CYS A 81 11.08 6.17 3.81
N ARG A 82 11.86 5.46 4.63
CA ARG A 82 12.51 5.99 5.83
C ARG A 82 13.80 6.74 5.52
N ASP A 83 14.73 6.10 4.83
CA ASP A 83 16.13 6.55 4.74
C ASP A 83 16.37 7.47 3.53
N LYS A 84 15.67 7.24 2.41
CA LYS A 84 15.80 8.10 1.21
C LYS A 84 14.80 9.24 1.20
N MET A 85 13.52 8.93 1.44
CA MET A 85 12.46 9.95 1.44
C MET A 85 12.37 10.69 2.79
N GLY A 86 12.70 10.06 3.92
CA GLY A 86 12.59 10.69 5.24
C GLY A 86 11.16 10.77 5.78
N ILE A 87 10.22 9.98 5.24
CA ILE A 87 8.80 10.02 5.62
C ILE A 87 8.49 8.95 6.67
N ASP A 88 9.12 7.78 6.56
CA ASP A 88 8.98 6.67 7.53
C ASP A 88 7.51 6.25 7.76
N ALA A 89 6.73 6.20 6.67
CA ALA A 89 5.30 5.85 6.72
C ALA A 89 5.04 4.34 6.83
N LEU A 90 5.94 3.50 6.34
CA LEU A 90 5.72 2.06 6.22
C LEU A 90 6.17 1.32 7.49
N LYS A 91 5.25 1.11 8.43
CA LYS A 91 5.50 0.37 9.68
C LYS A 91 5.31 -1.14 9.49
N PHE A 92 6.24 -1.74 8.74
CA PHE A 92 6.29 -3.19 8.52
C PHE A 92 7.36 -3.83 9.40
N GLY A 93 7.04 -4.00 10.69
CA GLY A 93 7.95 -4.56 11.69
C GLY A 93 8.61 -5.90 11.32
N TYR A 94 7.94 -6.71 10.50
CA TYR A 94 8.47 -7.98 10.03
C TYR A 94 9.50 -7.88 8.89
N MET A 95 9.77 -6.68 8.35
CA MET A 95 10.68 -6.48 7.21
C MET A 95 12.07 -5.94 7.60
N ASP A 96 12.22 -5.38 8.80
CA ASP A 96 13.48 -4.82 9.29
C ASP A 96 13.98 -5.67 10.46
N PHE A 97 14.96 -6.54 10.18
CA PHE A 97 15.53 -7.44 11.19
C PHE A 97 16.52 -6.73 12.11
N ASP A 98 17.17 -5.68 11.62
CA ASP A 98 18.18 -4.93 12.35
C ASP A 98 17.52 -3.90 13.29
N ASN A 99 16.35 -3.37 12.90
CA ASN A 99 15.56 -2.42 13.68
C ASN A 99 14.10 -2.90 13.77
N PRO A 100 13.82 -3.97 14.55
CA PRO A 100 12.48 -4.50 14.66
C PRO A 100 11.53 -3.45 15.26
N SER A 101 10.45 -3.17 14.55
CA SER A 101 9.35 -2.32 15.02
C SER A 101 8.07 -3.13 15.15
N GLU A 102 7.03 -2.53 15.72
CA GLU A 102 5.70 -3.10 15.58
C GLU A 102 5.25 -3.05 14.11
N THR A 103 4.45 -4.03 13.70
CA THR A 103 3.78 -3.99 12.40
C THR A 103 2.43 -3.32 12.57
N ASP A 104 2.24 -2.18 11.91
CA ASP A 104 0.93 -1.53 11.85
C ASP A 104 0.68 -0.92 10.47
N PHE A 105 -0.21 -1.54 9.71
CA PHE A 105 -0.57 -1.05 8.38
C PHE A 105 -1.37 0.26 8.45
N ARG A 106 -2.07 0.52 9.56
CA ARG A 106 -2.89 1.71 9.75
C ARG A 106 -2.04 2.98 9.86
N ALA A 107 -0.82 2.87 10.41
CA ALA A 107 0.12 4.00 10.47
C ALA A 107 0.46 4.58 9.09
N THR A 108 0.33 3.78 8.03
CA THR A 108 0.61 4.24 6.66
C THR A 108 -0.39 5.27 6.19
N SER A 109 -1.68 5.18 6.58
CA SER A 109 -2.70 6.12 6.10
C SER A 109 -2.49 7.54 6.61
N GLU A 110 -1.83 7.70 7.76
CA GLU A 110 -1.59 9.01 8.38
C GLU A 110 -0.34 9.70 7.84
N LYS A 111 0.70 8.94 7.49
CA LYS A 111 2.03 9.47 7.14
C LYS A 111 2.37 9.41 5.66
N CYS A 112 1.75 8.49 4.92
CA CYS A 112 2.11 8.28 3.52
C CYS A 112 1.63 9.44 2.65
N ILE A 113 2.56 10.11 1.98
CA ILE A 113 2.23 11.20 1.05
C ILE A 113 1.97 10.71 -0.39
N THR A 114 1.78 9.40 -0.59
CA THR A 114 1.60 8.74 -1.91
C THR A 114 2.65 9.10 -2.98
N CYS A 115 3.90 9.35 -2.57
CA CYS A 115 5.00 9.71 -3.49
C CYS A 115 5.42 8.60 -4.49
N GLY A 116 5.00 7.35 -4.27
CA GLY A 116 5.32 6.22 -5.17
C GLY A 116 6.75 5.67 -5.11
N ALA A 117 7.63 6.24 -4.29
CA ALA A 117 9.02 5.78 -4.19
C ALA A 117 9.15 4.31 -3.80
N CYS A 118 8.30 3.82 -2.88
CA CYS A 118 8.26 2.42 -2.48
C CYS A 118 7.77 1.50 -3.60
N ALA A 119 6.72 1.88 -4.32
CA ALA A 119 6.18 1.13 -5.44
C ALA A 119 7.18 1.03 -6.60
N ALA A 120 7.83 2.14 -6.95
CA ALA A 120 8.82 2.20 -8.04
C ALA A 120 10.05 1.31 -7.80
N ASN A 121 10.32 0.93 -6.55
CA ASN A 121 11.49 0.13 -6.17
C ASN A 121 11.14 -1.31 -5.77
N CYS A 122 9.89 -1.71 -5.89
CA CYS A 122 9.46 -3.07 -5.62
C CYS A 122 9.63 -3.94 -6.86
N GLU A 123 10.76 -4.66 -6.95
CA GLU A 123 11.05 -5.58 -8.07
C GLU A 123 9.96 -6.65 -8.28
N ASN A 124 9.32 -7.08 -7.19
CA ASN A 124 8.27 -8.10 -7.22
C ASN A 124 6.86 -7.52 -7.46
N HIS A 125 6.71 -6.20 -7.56
CA HIS A 125 5.41 -5.51 -7.67
C HIS A 125 4.43 -5.89 -6.53
N ALA A 126 4.98 -6.19 -5.34
CA ALA A 126 4.20 -6.52 -4.15
C ALA A 126 3.54 -5.28 -3.54
N ILE A 127 4.19 -4.12 -3.64
CA ILE A 127 3.62 -2.81 -3.27
C ILE A 127 3.49 -1.97 -4.53
N VAL A 128 2.30 -1.43 -4.76
CA VAL A 128 1.93 -0.73 -6.00
C VAL A 128 1.15 0.55 -5.69
N ILE A 129 1.23 1.52 -6.59
CA ILE A 129 0.28 2.63 -6.64
C ILE A 129 -0.65 2.38 -7.81
N GLU A 130 -1.94 2.40 -7.53
CA GLU A 130 -3.00 2.27 -8.52
C GLU A 130 -3.89 3.50 -8.47
N GLU A 131 -4.38 3.92 -9.64
CA GLU A 131 -5.29 5.06 -9.79
C GLU A 131 -6.59 4.55 -10.41
N GLU A 132 -7.68 4.64 -9.66
CA GLU A 132 -9.01 4.14 -10.05
C GLU A 132 -10.08 5.05 -9.46
N ASP A 133 -11.15 5.32 -10.21
CA ASP A 133 -12.29 6.17 -9.79
C ASP A 133 -11.90 7.55 -9.22
N GLY A 134 -10.86 8.17 -9.78
CA GLY A 134 -10.35 9.47 -9.31
C GLY A 134 -9.59 9.40 -7.99
N GLN A 135 -9.20 8.20 -7.55
CA GLN A 135 -8.50 7.98 -6.29
C GLN A 135 -7.18 7.26 -6.53
N ARG A 136 -6.12 7.74 -5.88
CA ARG A 136 -4.80 7.12 -5.87
C ARG A 136 -4.65 6.28 -4.61
N MET A 137 -4.35 4.99 -4.77
CA MET A 137 -4.25 4.02 -3.69
C MET A 137 -2.86 3.39 -3.66
N LEU A 138 -2.25 3.38 -2.48
CA LEU A 138 -1.07 2.56 -2.21
C LEU A 138 -1.54 1.20 -1.69
N LYS A 139 -1.24 0.13 -2.41
CA LYS A 139 -1.63 -1.25 -2.05
C LYS A 139 -0.40 -2.12 -1.81
N LEU A 140 -0.39 -2.92 -0.74
CA LEU A 140 0.57 -3.99 -0.49
C LEU A 140 -0.15 -5.34 -0.59
N CYS A 141 0.11 -6.08 -1.66
CA CYS A 141 -0.50 -7.39 -1.95
C CYS A 141 -2.02 -7.38 -1.76
N GLY A 142 -2.70 -6.38 -2.33
CA GLY A 142 -4.15 -6.14 -2.21
C GLY A 142 -4.58 -5.40 -0.94
N THR A 143 -3.74 -5.27 0.08
CA THR A 143 -4.10 -4.48 1.26
C THR A 143 -3.93 -2.99 0.96
N ILE A 144 -5.02 -2.21 0.98
CA ILE A 144 -4.99 -0.76 0.81
C ILE A 144 -4.40 -0.12 2.06
N LEU A 145 -3.24 0.52 1.91
CA LEU A 145 -2.49 1.15 2.99
C LEU A 145 -2.76 2.65 3.10
N ASN A 146 -2.91 3.33 1.97
CA ASN A 146 -3.36 4.71 1.92
C ASN A 146 -4.18 4.95 0.65
N LYS A 147 -5.09 5.91 0.73
CA LYS A 147 -6.00 6.31 -0.33
C LYS A 147 -6.16 7.83 -0.30
N GLN A 148 -5.93 8.49 -1.43
CA GLN A 148 -6.03 9.94 -1.57
C GLN A 148 -6.74 10.30 -2.87
N ASP A 149 -7.50 11.39 -2.86
CA ASP A 149 -8.19 11.86 -4.06
C ASP A 149 -7.19 12.51 -5.04
N ILE A 150 -7.32 12.15 -6.31
CA ILE A 150 -6.50 12.71 -7.38
C ILE A 150 -6.91 14.16 -7.59
N GLN A 151 -5.93 15.05 -7.49
CA GLN A 151 -6.10 16.45 -7.78
C GLN A 151 -5.78 16.71 -9.26
N TYR A 152 -6.46 17.70 -9.84
CA TYR A 152 -6.27 18.09 -11.24
C TYR A 152 -5.85 19.55 -11.34
N CYS A 153 -5.06 19.87 -12.37
CA CYS A 153 -4.69 21.24 -12.68
C CYS A 153 -5.92 22.03 -13.15
N GLU A 154 -6.21 23.18 -12.53
CA GLU A 154 -7.36 24.03 -12.90
C GLU A 154 -7.31 24.54 -14.34
N GLU A 155 -6.13 24.68 -14.94
CA GLU A 155 -5.99 25.20 -16.30
C GLU A 155 -5.96 24.13 -17.39
N CYS A 156 -5.23 23.04 -17.16
CA CYS A 156 -4.98 22.03 -18.20
C CYS A 156 -5.52 20.64 -17.86
N ASN A 157 -6.17 20.49 -16.71
CA ASN A 157 -6.72 19.24 -16.19
C ASN A 157 -5.72 18.08 -16.06
N ALA A 158 -4.42 18.38 -16.04
CA ALA A 158 -3.39 17.37 -15.81
C ALA A 158 -3.46 16.83 -14.38
N ILE A 159 -3.22 15.53 -14.23
CA ILE A 159 -3.12 14.86 -12.93
C ILE A 159 -1.99 15.50 -12.12
N LEU A 160 -2.30 15.89 -10.88
CA LEU A 160 -1.35 16.44 -9.95
C LEU A 160 -0.87 15.37 -8.95
N PRO A 161 0.32 15.56 -8.38
CA PRO A 161 0.71 14.85 -7.17
C PRO A 161 -0.23 15.17 -6.00
N SER A 162 -0.15 14.37 -4.94
CA SER A 162 -0.88 14.66 -3.70
C SER A 162 -0.46 16.02 -3.12
N ILE A 163 -1.37 16.65 -2.38
CA ILE A 163 -1.12 17.94 -1.74
C ILE A 163 0.06 17.82 -0.76
N GLU A 164 0.11 16.72 -0.01
CA GLU A 164 1.18 16.44 0.95
C GLU A 164 2.53 16.28 0.24
N TYR A 165 2.57 15.67 -0.94
CA TYR A 165 3.80 15.58 -1.74
C TYR A 165 4.27 16.93 -2.26
N LEU A 166 3.34 17.78 -2.72
CA LEU A 166 3.67 19.14 -3.17
C LEU A 166 4.24 19.98 -2.01
N GLN A 167 3.62 19.91 -0.83
CA GLN A 167 4.11 20.57 0.38
C GLN A 167 5.50 20.06 0.79
N PHE A 168 5.71 18.75 0.73
CA PHE A 168 7.00 18.11 1.02
C PHE A 168 8.12 18.62 0.09
N ILE A 169 7.87 18.70 -1.22
CA ILE A 169 8.85 19.25 -2.16
C ILE A 169 9.13 20.73 -1.88
N ALA A 170 8.09 21.53 -1.64
CA ALA A 170 8.23 22.96 -1.40
C ALA A 170 9.13 23.23 -0.18
N GLN A 171 8.96 22.46 0.91
CA GLN A 171 9.84 22.52 2.08
C GLN A 171 11.30 22.15 1.74
N LYS A 172 11.53 21.10 0.95
CA LYS A 172 12.88 20.63 0.60
C LYS A 172 13.64 21.54 -0.37
N THR A 173 12.95 22.18 -1.30
CA THR A 173 13.60 22.99 -2.35
C THR A 173 13.91 24.43 -1.91
N GLY A 174 13.51 24.85 -0.70
CA GLY A 174 13.79 26.19 -0.17
C GLY A 174 13.13 27.35 -0.95
N LYS A 175 12.52 27.04 -2.10
CA LYS A 175 11.59 27.91 -2.78
C LYS A 175 10.29 27.84 -1.99
N LEU A 176 10.16 28.76 -1.04
CA LEU A 176 8.91 29.47 -0.84
C LEU A 176 8.52 30.09 -2.19
N THR A 177 8.13 29.29 -3.17
CA THR A 177 7.19 29.76 -4.17
C THR A 177 6.07 30.32 -3.33
N LYS A 178 6.01 31.65 -3.25
CA LYS A 178 4.90 32.38 -2.67
C LYS A 178 3.68 31.59 -3.13
N VAL A 179 2.89 31.11 -2.19
CA VAL A 179 1.54 30.62 -2.46
C VAL A 179 0.81 31.84 -2.99
N THR A 180 1.05 32.12 -4.27
CA THR A 180 0.49 33.23 -5.00
C THR A 180 -0.77 32.59 -5.53
N GLU A 181 -1.83 32.82 -4.75
CA GLU A 181 -3.22 32.45 -5.02
C GLU A 181 -3.56 30.98 -4.79
N ASN A 182 -4.75 30.75 -4.23
CA ASN A 182 -5.36 29.46 -3.86
C ASN A 182 -5.65 28.53 -5.06
N ARG A 183 -4.80 28.49 -6.09
CA ARG A 183 -5.04 27.76 -7.35
C ARG A 183 -4.17 26.52 -7.48
N LEU A 184 -4.80 25.38 -7.77
CA LEU A 184 -4.13 24.10 -8.02
C LEU A 184 -3.61 24.05 -9.45
N LEU A 185 -2.36 24.46 -9.67
CA LEU A 185 -1.73 24.52 -10.99
C LEU A 185 -0.52 23.58 -11.09
N CYS A 186 -0.34 22.94 -12.25
CA CYS A 186 0.86 22.17 -12.53
C CYS A 186 2.07 23.09 -12.77
N ASN A 187 3.29 22.55 -12.63
CA ASN A 187 4.54 23.31 -12.82
C ASN A 187 4.61 24.04 -14.17
N ALA A 188 4.03 23.47 -15.24
CA ALA A 188 4.01 24.11 -16.55
C ALA A 188 3.06 25.32 -16.59
N CYS A 189 1.86 25.20 -16.01
CA CYS A 189 0.89 26.29 -15.90
C CYS A 189 1.38 27.41 -14.98
N GLN A 190 1.97 27.07 -13.82
CA GLN A 190 2.58 28.05 -12.91
C GLN A 190 3.67 28.87 -13.61
N ARG A 191 4.55 28.21 -14.38
CA ARG A 191 5.59 28.92 -15.16
C ARG A 191 4.98 29.87 -16.18
N LYS A 192 3.95 29.44 -16.92
CA LYS A 192 3.26 30.29 -17.90
C LYS A 192 2.61 31.51 -17.24
N LEU A 193 1.96 31.33 -16.09
CA LEU A 193 1.33 32.42 -15.33
C LEU A 193 2.37 33.42 -14.83
N SER A 194 3.46 32.94 -14.21
CA SER A 194 4.56 33.80 -13.74
C SER A 194 5.26 34.56 -14.86
N ALA A 195 5.38 33.96 -16.05
CA ALA A 195 5.94 34.61 -17.22
C ALA A 195 5.06 35.76 -17.73
N LYS A 196 3.72 35.59 -17.74
CA LYS A 196 2.79 36.67 -18.10
C LYS A 196 2.91 37.88 -17.17
N ILE A 197 2.92 37.64 -15.85
CA ILE A 197 3.05 38.70 -14.83
C ILE A 197 4.38 39.46 -14.97
N ASN A 198 5.48 38.75 -15.19
CA ASN A 198 6.80 39.37 -15.38
C ASN A 198 6.91 40.16 -16.69
N VAL A 199 6.13 39.83 -17.71
CA VAL A 199 6.09 40.59 -18.97
C VAL A 199 5.29 41.89 -18.79
N GLU A 200 4.17 41.85 -18.07
CA GLU A 200 3.34 43.05 -17.78
C GLU A 200 4.02 44.05 -16.84
N THR A 201 4.93 43.58 -15.97
CA THR A 201 5.65 44.42 -14.99
C THR A 201 7.00 44.93 -15.46
N ARG A 202 7.40 44.66 -16.72
CA ARG A 202 8.60 45.28 -17.30
C ARG A 202 8.36 46.79 -17.48
N PRO A 203 9.27 47.67 -17.03
CA PRO A 203 9.15 49.09 -17.34
C PRO A 203 9.18 49.25 -18.86
N VAL A 204 8.18 49.94 -19.39
CA VAL A 204 8.11 50.33 -20.79
C VAL A 204 9.33 51.21 -21.07
N THR A 205 10.28 50.70 -21.84
CA THR A 205 11.39 51.47 -22.42
C THR A 205 10.92 52.32 -23.58
#